data_AF-A0A0G9D409-F1
#
_entry.id   AF-A0A0G9D409-F1
#
_cell.length_a   1.000
_cell.length_b   1.000
_cell.length_c   1.000
_cell.angle_alpha   90.00
_cell.angle_beta   90.00
_cell.angle_gamma   90.00
#
_symmetry.space_group_name_H-M   'P 1'
#
loop_
_entity.id
_entity.type
_entity.pdbx_description
1 polymer ?
#
loop_
_entity_poly.entity_id
_entity_poly.type
_entity_poly.pdbx_seq_one_letter_code
_entity_poly.pdbx_strand_id
1 'polypeptide(L)'
;MLLACLGSIGCVAAPPTDTATPPPATGSTRGPAAGKAVVVTTTCRTDADCTVKNVGNCCGAFPACVNVNSATDPNGVLAQCQAGGMMSVCGFREISACQCVAGQCAAKDAQADTLRPATPPTETVH
;
A
#
# COMPACT_ATOMS: atom_id res chain seq x y z
N MET A 1 -33.41 56.93 -48.05
CA MET A 1 -33.11 56.39 -46.70
C MET A 1 -31.64 55.99 -46.70
N LEU A 2 -30.70 56.93 -46.67
CA LEU A 2 -30.21 57.75 -45.54
C LEU A 2 -29.02 57.08 -44.80
N LEU A 3 -27.87 57.77 -44.88
CA LEU A 3 -26.72 57.81 -43.95
C LEU A 3 -25.59 56.77 -43.99
N ALA A 4 -24.47 57.25 -44.52
CA ALA A 4 -23.11 56.96 -44.06
C ALA A 4 -22.90 57.32 -42.57
N CYS A 5 -21.94 56.65 -41.91
CA CYS A 5 -21.09 57.28 -40.88
C CYS A 5 -19.81 56.46 -40.65
N LEU A 6 -18.68 57.11 -40.89
CA LEU A 6 -17.34 56.75 -40.41
C LEU A 6 -17.24 56.92 -38.89
N GLY A 7 -16.28 56.23 -38.27
CA GLY A 7 -15.83 56.41 -36.88
C GLY A 7 -16.29 55.27 -35.97
N SER A 8 -15.45 54.65 -35.12
CA SER A 8 -14.34 55.23 -34.39
C SER A 8 -13.36 54.13 -33.96
N ILE A 9 -12.07 54.46 -34.05
CA ILE A 9 -10.97 53.78 -33.37
C ILE A 9 -11.21 53.95 -31.86
N GLY A 10 -11.46 52.84 -31.16
CA GLY A 10 -11.61 52.79 -29.71
C GLY A 10 -10.42 52.06 -29.10
N CYS A 11 -9.54 52.82 -28.45
CA CYS A 11 -8.39 52.34 -27.70
C CYS A 11 -8.85 51.43 -26.55
N VAL A 12 -8.53 50.14 -26.60
CA VAL A 12 -8.71 49.26 -25.43
C VAL A 12 -7.47 49.42 -24.56
N ALA A 13 -7.65 50.08 -23.42
CA ALA A 13 -6.68 50.19 -22.35
C ALA A 13 -6.32 48.80 -21.82
N ALA A 14 -5.02 48.57 -21.61
CA ALA A 14 -4.51 47.36 -20.97
C ALA A 14 -5.09 47.22 -19.55
N PRO A 15 -5.39 45.99 -19.08
CA PRO A 15 -5.76 45.77 -17.69
C PRO A 15 -4.57 46.12 -16.77
N PRO A 16 -4.81 46.66 -15.55
CA PRO A 16 -3.76 46.79 -14.57
C PRO A 16 -3.26 45.39 -14.17
N THR A 17 -1.96 45.15 -14.34
CA THR A 17 -1.28 43.99 -13.78
C THR A 17 -1.16 44.19 -12.28
N ASP A 18 -2.20 43.81 -11.54
CA ASP A 18 -2.11 43.60 -10.10
C ASP A 18 -1.18 42.40 -9.86
N THR A 19 0.10 42.71 -9.63
CA THR A 19 1.06 41.75 -9.11
C THR A 19 0.73 41.55 -7.63
N ALA A 20 -0.31 40.75 -7.36
CA ALA A 20 -0.59 40.26 -6.03
C ALA A 20 0.52 39.26 -5.66
N THR A 21 1.49 39.73 -4.88
CA THR A 21 2.46 38.89 -4.18
C THR A 21 1.71 37.79 -3.42
N PRO A 22 1.90 36.50 -3.72
CA PRO A 22 1.28 35.45 -2.95
C PRO A 22 1.83 35.48 -1.51
N PRO A 23 0.97 35.33 -0.49
CA PRO A 23 1.43 35.27 0.90
C PRO A 23 2.42 34.11 1.09
N PRO A 24 3.39 34.22 2.01
CA PRO A 24 4.27 33.11 2.32
C PRO A 24 3.43 31.92 2.77
N ALA A 25 3.58 30.80 2.07
CA ALA A 25 2.94 29.53 2.39
C ALA A 25 3.48 29.00 3.73
N THR A 26 2.98 29.57 4.83
CA THR A 26 3.21 29.06 6.18
C THR A 26 2.24 27.93 6.39
N GLY A 27 2.60 26.76 5.88
CA GLY A 27 1.76 25.58 5.93
C GLY A 27 2.53 24.33 5.54
N SER A 28 3.77 24.21 6.00
CA SER A 28 4.44 22.92 6.03
C SER A 28 3.75 22.10 7.12
N THR A 29 2.64 21.46 6.75
CA THR A 29 2.04 20.38 7.53
C THR A 29 3.15 19.37 7.74
N ARG A 30 3.71 19.40 8.95
CA ARG A 30 4.66 18.41 9.42
C ARG A 30 3.94 17.08 9.26
N GLY A 31 4.30 16.33 8.21
CA GLY A 31 3.74 15.02 7.95
C GLY A 31 3.85 14.18 9.21
N PRO A 32 2.92 13.24 9.45
CA PRO A 32 2.93 12.43 10.66
C PRO A 32 4.32 11.85 10.81
N ALA A 33 4.94 12.09 11.97
CA ALA A 33 6.27 11.56 12.25
C ALA A 33 6.19 10.05 12.03
N ALA A 34 6.96 9.55 11.04
CA ALA A 34 7.00 8.14 10.75
C ALA A 34 7.43 7.42 12.02
N GLY A 35 6.49 6.74 12.67
CA GLY A 35 6.78 5.88 13.81
C GLY A 35 7.85 4.87 13.40
N LYS A 36 8.70 4.47 14.35
CA LYS A 36 9.69 3.42 14.07
C LYS A 36 8.98 2.18 13.56
N ALA A 37 9.39 1.69 12.39
CA ALA A 37 8.84 0.47 11.81
C ALA A 37 9.07 -0.72 12.75
N VAL A 38 8.02 -1.48 13.03
CA VAL A 38 8.12 -2.72 13.80
C VAL A 38 8.77 -3.77 12.92
N VAL A 39 9.83 -4.39 13.45
CA VAL A 39 10.51 -5.51 12.79
C VAL A 39 9.77 -6.79 13.14
N VAL A 40 9.25 -7.47 12.11
CA VAL A 40 8.64 -8.79 12.25
C VAL A 40 9.72 -9.84 12.20
N THR A 41 9.79 -10.68 13.22
CA THR A 41 10.76 -11.77 13.36
C THR A 41 10.11 -13.09 12.98
N THR A 42 10.71 -13.79 12.02
CA THR A 42 10.28 -15.12 11.57
C THR A 42 11.21 -16.23 12.01
N THR A 43 12.33 -15.93 12.66
CA THR A 43 13.30 -16.96 13.07
C THR A 43 12.73 -17.89 14.14
N CYS A 44 13.04 -19.18 14.08
CA CYS A 44 12.56 -20.19 15.02
C CYS A 44 13.60 -21.30 15.24
N ARG A 45 13.42 -22.07 16.32
CA ARG A 45 14.15 -23.32 16.55
C ARG A 45 13.24 -24.54 16.41
N THR A 46 11.97 -24.38 16.79
CA THR A 46 10.96 -25.45 16.77
C THR A 46 9.62 -24.90 16.29
N ASP A 47 8.70 -25.78 15.90
CA ASP A 47 7.33 -25.41 15.52
C ASP A 47 6.61 -24.61 16.61
N ALA A 48 6.90 -24.87 17.89
CA ALA A 48 6.30 -24.17 19.03
C ALA A 48 6.72 -22.70 19.12
N ASP A 49 7.81 -22.30 18.46
CA ASP A 49 8.22 -20.91 18.37
C ASP A 49 7.38 -20.12 17.35
N CYS A 50 6.56 -20.79 16.54
CA CYS A 50 5.81 -20.17 15.44
C CYS A 50 4.32 -20.07 15.75
N THR A 51 3.73 -18.93 15.42
CA THR A 51 2.29 -18.70 15.55
C THR A 51 1.76 -17.81 14.44
N VAL A 52 0.46 -17.92 14.16
CA VAL A 52 -0.21 -17.03 13.22
C VAL A 52 -0.47 -15.70 13.92
N LYS A 53 0.07 -14.61 13.38
CA LYS A 53 -0.26 -13.24 13.80
C LYS A 53 -0.69 -12.41 12.60
N ASN A 54 -1.51 -11.40 12.86
CA ASN A 54 -1.78 -10.37 11.87
C ASN A 54 -0.60 -9.39 11.79
N VAL A 55 0.15 -9.42 10.70
CA VAL A 55 1.26 -8.48 10.47
C VAL A 55 0.82 -7.20 9.74
N GLY A 56 -0.39 -7.21 9.16
CA GLY A 56 -0.95 -6.12 8.38
C GLY A 56 -0.33 -5.97 6.98
N ASN A 57 -1.10 -5.41 6.07
CA ASN A 57 -0.67 -4.95 4.74
C ASN A 57 -1.58 -3.79 4.30
N CYS A 58 -1.27 -3.12 3.19
CA CYS A 58 -2.11 -2.04 2.62
C CYS A 58 -3.51 -2.49 2.15
N CYS A 59 -3.81 -3.78 2.22
CA CYS A 59 -5.12 -4.37 1.97
C CYS A 59 -5.91 -4.72 3.24
N GLY A 60 -5.38 -4.41 4.43
CA GLY A 60 -5.99 -4.74 5.72
C GLY A 60 -5.30 -5.89 6.43
N ALA A 61 -6.09 -6.80 7.02
CA ALA A 61 -5.56 -7.92 7.79
C ALA A 61 -4.75 -8.88 6.91
N PHE A 62 -3.57 -9.25 7.40
CA PHE A 62 -2.67 -10.18 6.72
C PHE A 62 -2.11 -11.17 7.74
N PRO A 63 -2.77 -12.33 7.92
CA PRO A 63 -2.26 -13.39 8.79
C PRO A 63 -0.99 -14.00 8.20
N ALA A 64 0.04 -14.15 9.04
CA ALA A 64 1.32 -14.73 8.67
C ALA A 64 1.91 -15.55 9.84
N CYS A 65 2.71 -16.56 9.51
CA CYS A 65 3.50 -17.30 10.49
C CYS A 65 4.73 -16.51 10.90
N VAL A 66 4.80 -16.16 12.19
CA VAL A 66 5.89 -15.39 12.77
C VAL A 66 6.30 -16.01 14.10
N ASN A 67 7.42 -15.57 14.66
CA ASN A 67 7.82 -16.01 15.98
C ASN A 67 6.77 -15.57 17.03
N VAL A 68 6.47 -16.42 18.01
CA VAL A 68 5.55 -16.13 19.12
C VAL A 68 5.91 -14.86 19.88
N ASN A 69 7.19 -14.50 19.94
CA ASN A 69 7.70 -13.29 20.57
C ASN A 69 7.84 -12.11 19.61
N SER A 70 7.55 -12.28 18.32
CA SER A 70 7.60 -11.18 17.35
C SER A 70 6.53 -10.15 17.66
N ALA A 71 6.92 -8.88 17.68
CA ALA A 71 5.97 -7.78 17.61
C ALA A 71 5.35 -7.70 16.22
N THR A 72 4.16 -7.10 16.16
CA THR A 72 3.41 -6.79 14.93
C THR A 72 2.67 -5.47 15.14
N ASP A 73 2.51 -4.68 14.08
CA ASP A 73 1.75 -3.44 14.14
C ASP A 73 0.86 -3.28 12.90
N PRO A 74 -0.23 -4.07 12.80
CA PRO A 74 -1.12 -3.99 11.64
C PRO A 74 -1.81 -2.62 11.51
N ASN A 75 -2.00 -1.90 12.62
CA ASN A 75 -2.62 -0.58 12.62
C ASN A 75 -1.64 0.49 12.11
N GLY A 76 -0.37 0.44 12.51
CA GLY A 76 0.67 1.31 11.97
C GLY A 76 0.90 1.09 10.47
N VAL A 77 0.90 -0.17 10.02
CA VAL A 77 0.95 -0.50 8.58
C VAL A 77 -0.25 0.11 7.86
N LEU A 78 -1.47 -0.10 8.37
CA LEU A 78 -2.68 0.47 7.80
C LEU A 78 -2.61 2.00 7.71
N ALA A 79 -2.20 2.67 8.78
CA ALA A 79 -2.07 4.13 8.82
C ALA A 79 -1.04 4.64 7.80
N GLN A 80 0.09 3.95 7.65
CA GLN A 80 1.10 4.29 6.65
C GLN A 80 0.55 4.15 5.22
N CYS A 81 -0.18 3.07 4.95
CA CYS A 81 -0.80 2.84 3.64
C CYS A 81 -1.87 3.89 3.32
N GLN A 82 -2.68 4.30 4.31
CA GLN A 82 -3.65 5.38 4.18
C GLN A 82 -2.96 6.72 3.88
N ALA A 83 -1.92 7.07 4.63
CA ALA A 83 -1.15 8.29 4.42
C ALA A 83 -0.49 8.34 3.03
N GLY A 84 -0.08 7.18 2.50
CA GLY A 84 0.53 7.06 1.17
C GLY A 84 -0.45 6.85 0.01
N GLY A 85 -1.76 6.77 0.25
CA GLY A 85 -2.73 6.46 -0.80
C GLY A 85 -2.56 5.06 -1.43
N MET A 86 -1.94 4.13 -0.70
CA MET A 86 -1.63 2.77 -1.18
C MET A 86 -2.71 1.74 -0.81
N MET A 87 -3.82 2.20 -0.23
CA MET A 87 -4.92 1.35 0.19
C MET A 87 -5.54 0.62 -1.00
N SER A 88 -5.74 -0.69 -0.84
CA SER A 88 -6.43 -1.52 -1.81
C SER A 88 -7.26 -2.59 -1.09
N VAL A 89 -7.86 -3.52 -1.83
CA VAL A 89 -8.57 -4.67 -1.29
C VAL A 89 -7.93 -5.94 -1.82
N CYS A 90 -7.52 -6.81 -0.91
CA CYS A 90 -6.94 -8.11 -1.22
C CYS A 90 -7.67 -9.20 -0.44
N GLY A 91 -7.64 -10.42 -0.95
CA GLY A 91 -7.91 -11.60 -0.13
C GLY A 91 -6.69 -11.97 0.72
N PHE A 92 -6.91 -12.80 1.74
CA PHE A 92 -5.84 -13.50 2.43
C PHE A 92 -6.05 -15.01 2.29
N ARG A 93 -4.94 -15.75 2.32
CA ARG A 93 -4.98 -17.21 2.43
C ARG A 93 -5.22 -17.60 3.88
N GLU A 94 -6.08 -18.58 4.09
CA GLU A 94 -6.24 -19.17 5.42
C GLU A 94 -4.96 -19.93 5.79
N ILE A 95 -4.49 -19.77 7.03
CA ILE A 95 -3.33 -20.47 7.57
C ILE A 95 -3.81 -21.27 8.77
N SER A 96 -3.95 -22.57 8.60
CA SER A 96 -4.44 -23.46 9.66
C SER A 96 -3.37 -23.80 10.70
N ALA A 97 -2.09 -23.73 10.34
CA ALA A 97 -0.98 -23.98 11.26
C ALA A 97 0.35 -23.39 10.76
N CYS A 98 1.33 -23.28 11.66
CA CYS A 98 2.71 -22.88 11.36
C CYS A 98 3.72 -23.97 11.71
N GLN A 99 4.86 -23.97 11.01
CA GLN A 99 6.03 -24.83 11.25
C GLN A 99 7.32 -24.04 11.19
N CYS A 100 8.36 -24.56 11.85
CA CYS A 100 9.72 -24.09 11.70
C CYS A 100 10.44 -24.87 10.59
N VAL A 101 10.72 -24.21 9.47
CA VAL A 101 11.42 -24.80 8.31
C VAL A 101 12.70 -24.04 8.08
N ALA A 102 13.84 -24.73 8.13
CA ALA A 102 15.15 -24.11 7.95
C ALA A 102 15.40 -22.89 8.86
N GLY A 103 14.91 -22.94 10.11
CA GLY A 103 15.03 -21.86 11.08
C GLY A 103 14.10 -20.67 10.82
N GLN A 104 13.10 -20.81 9.94
CA GLN A 104 12.10 -19.79 9.62
C GLN A 104 10.68 -20.31 9.82
N CYS A 105 9.82 -19.49 10.43
CA CYS A 105 8.41 -19.75 10.56
C CYS A 105 7.75 -19.66 9.18
N ALA A 106 7.09 -20.75 8.78
CA ALA A 106 6.35 -20.87 7.54
C ALA A 106 4.96 -21.45 7.83
N ALA A 107 4.00 -21.20 6.95
CA ALA A 107 2.71 -21.88 6.99
C ALA A 107 2.92 -23.38 6.77
N LYS A 108 2.17 -24.22 7.50
CA LYS A 108 1.99 -25.60 7.10
C LYS A 108 1.08 -25.57 5.87
N ASP A 109 1.48 -26.19 4.76
CA ASP A 109 0.65 -26.20 3.55
C ASP A 109 -0.70 -26.85 3.86
N ALA A 110 -1.75 -26.02 3.91
CA ALA A 110 -3.11 -26.48 4.09
C ALA A 110 -3.64 -26.91 2.73
N GLN A 111 -3.41 -28.17 2.34
CA GLN A 111 -4.08 -28.95 1.29
C GLN A 111 -4.72 -28.18 0.10
N ALA A 112 -4.11 -27.08 -0.37
CA ALA A 112 -4.59 -26.34 -1.52
C ALA A 112 -3.86 -26.84 -2.79
N ASP A 113 -2.61 -27.28 -2.62
CA ASP A 113 -1.82 -27.90 -3.67
C ASP A 113 -2.24 -29.34 -3.98
N THR A 114 -2.99 -30.01 -3.09
CA THR A 114 -3.61 -31.31 -3.40
C THR A 114 -4.83 -31.21 -4.31
N LEU A 115 -5.45 -30.02 -4.40
CA LEU A 115 -6.60 -29.77 -5.27
C LEU A 115 -6.21 -29.21 -6.65
N ARG A 116 -4.94 -28.85 -6.85
CA ARG A 116 -4.43 -28.43 -8.16
C ARG A 116 -3.97 -29.68 -8.92
N PRO A 117 -4.65 -30.08 -10.01
CA PRO A 117 -4.14 -31.16 -10.84
C PRO A 117 -2.74 -30.79 -11.34
N ALA A 118 -1.77 -31.68 -11.14
CA ALA A 118 -0.46 -31.53 -11.75
C ALA A 118 -0.66 -31.49 -13.27
N THR A 119 -0.39 -30.35 -13.91
CA THR A 119 -0.29 -30.28 -15.38
C THR A 119 0.78 -31.28 -15.82
N PRO A 120 0.45 -32.33 -16.61
CA PRO A 120 1.45 -33.20 -17.18
C PRO A 120 2.38 -32.38 -18.08
N PRO A 121 3.69 -32.68 -18.13
CA PRO A 121 4.60 -31.99 -19.04
C PRO A 121 4.10 -32.21 -20.46
N THR A 122 3.84 -31.11 -21.17
CA THR A 122 3.45 -31.12 -22.58
C THR A 122 4.41 -32.00 -23.36
N GLU A 123 3.89 -33.12 -23.83
CA GLU A 123 4.51 -34.04 -24.76
C GLU A 123 5.09 -33.24 -25.94
N THR A 124 6.40 -33.36 -26.13
CA THR A 124 7.10 -32.74 -27.25
C THR A 124 6.67 -33.47 -28.52
N VAL A 125 5.72 -32.90 -29.26
CA VAL A 125 5.35 -33.40 -30.60
C VAL A 125 6.54 -33.13 -31.52
N HIS A 126 7.20 -34.20 -31.95
CA HIS A 126 8.12 -34.23 -33.09
C HIS A 126 7.36 -34.60 -34.36
#